data_AF-A0A7U9R865-F1
#
_entry.id   AF-A0A7U9R865-F1
#
_cell.length_a   1.000
_cell.length_b   1.000
_cell.length_c   1.000
_cell.angle_alpha   90.00
_cell.angle_beta   90.00
_cell.angle_gamma   90.00
#
_symmetry.space_group_name_H-M   'P 1'
#
loop_
_entity.id
_entity.type
_entity.pdbx_description
1 polymer ?
#
loop_
_entity_poly.entity_id
_entity_poly.type
_entity_poly.pdbx_seq_one_letter_code
_entity_poly.pdbx_strand_id
1 'polypeptide(L)'
;MIKIRVITGFLLLVCAFAPLQVCAAEVNENNNLILEEEMAPRALITNVNVKKRSESGDFEVKADIVTNDGTRRIIDIKNISLSGWPSKLDGVQIILSSGEIWSNGEYATVIISYWYNGKQNTDIVTYYPYGN
;
A
#
# COMPACT_ATOMS: atom_id res chain seq x y z
N MET A 1 -91.08 -1.96 17.69
CA MET A 1 -90.53 -1.55 19.00
C MET A 1 -89.14 -2.17 19.16
N ILE A 2 -88.17 -1.31 19.50
CA ILE A 2 -86.73 -1.55 19.52
C ILE A 2 -86.33 -2.53 20.64
N LYS A 3 -85.41 -3.46 20.35
CA LYS A 3 -84.12 -3.61 21.06
C LYS A 3 -83.19 -4.59 20.31
N ILE A 4 -82.05 -4.03 19.91
CA ILE A 4 -80.96 -4.59 19.13
C ILE A 4 -80.25 -5.70 19.92
N ARG A 5 -80.00 -6.87 19.30
CA ARG A 5 -79.27 -8.00 19.91
C ARG A 5 -77.84 -8.12 19.34
N VAL A 6 -76.89 -7.70 20.18
CA VAL A 6 -75.54 -8.24 20.50
C VAL A 6 -74.70 -8.91 19.39
N ILE A 7 -73.88 -8.08 18.77
CA ILE A 7 -72.43 -8.16 18.45
C ILE A 7 -71.68 -9.50 18.69
N THR A 8 -71.23 -10.07 17.58
CA THR A 8 -69.87 -10.57 17.21
C THR A 8 -69.02 -11.33 18.23
N GLY A 9 -68.80 -12.64 17.98
CA GLY A 9 -67.82 -13.49 18.67
C GLY A 9 -66.42 -13.35 18.08
N PHE A 10 -65.47 -12.99 18.94
CA PHE A 10 -64.08 -12.65 18.66
C PHE A 10 -63.14 -13.82 18.96
N LEU A 11 -62.14 -13.99 18.09
CA LEU A 11 -60.78 -14.49 18.28
C LEU A 11 -60.37 -14.88 19.73
N LEU A 12 -59.75 -16.05 19.90
CA LEU A 12 -58.46 -16.26 20.61
C LEU A 12 -58.22 -17.76 20.88
N LEU A 13 -57.39 -18.40 20.05
CA LEU A 13 -56.62 -19.56 20.46
C LEU A 13 -55.14 -19.16 20.43
N VAL A 14 -54.73 -18.42 21.46
CA VAL A 14 -53.33 -18.14 21.80
C VAL A 14 -53.05 -18.93 23.07
N CYS A 15 -51.96 -19.70 23.05
CA CYS A 15 -51.08 -20.07 24.17
C CYS A 15 -50.55 -21.49 23.98
N ALA A 16 -49.43 -21.64 23.25
CA ALA A 16 -48.36 -22.59 23.60
C ALA A 16 -47.27 -22.63 22.51
N PHE A 17 -46.52 -21.54 22.34
CA PHE A 17 -45.14 -21.63 21.84
C PHE A 17 -44.32 -20.59 22.57
N ALA A 18 -43.86 -20.96 23.77
CA ALA A 18 -42.78 -20.24 24.44
C ALA A 18 -41.49 -20.50 23.65
N PRO A 19 -40.75 -19.47 23.21
CA PRO A 19 -39.39 -19.67 22.73
C PRO A 19 -38.51 -20.04 23.92
N LEU A 20 -37.84 -21.20 23.84
CA LEU A 20 -36.72 -21.56 24.71
C LEU A 20 -35.68 -20.43 24.63
N GLN A 21 -35.49 -19.71 25.74
CA GLN A 21 -34.36 -18.81 25.92
C GLN A 21 -33.10 -19.67 25.97
N VAL A 22 -32.38 -19.73 24.85
CA VAL A 22 -30.98 -20.19 24.85
C VAL A 22 -30.21 -19.16 25.67
N CYS A 23 -29.77 -19.56 26.86
CA CYS A 23 -28.81 -18.82 27.64
C CYS A 23 -27.49 -18.85 26.85
N ALA A 24 -27.29 -17.84 26.00
CA ALA A 24 -25.98 -17.58 25.43
C ALA A 24 -25.08 -17.20 26.59
N ALA A 25 -24.11 -18.05 26.90
CA ALA A 25 -23.02 -17.68 27.78
C ALA A 25 -22.36 -16.42 27.21
N GLU A 26 -22.34 -15.36 28.01
CA GLU A 26 -21.66 -14.11 27.71
C GLU A 26 -20.16 -14.40 27.56
N VAL A 27 -19.65 -14.46 26.32
CA VAL A 27 -18.22 -14.28 26.08
C VAL A 27 -18.01 -12.78 25.95
N ASN A 28 -17.57 -12.18 27.05
CA ASN A 28 -17.01 -10.84 27.06
C ASN A 28 -15.69 -10.86 26.27
N GLU A 29 -15.75 -10.73 24.94
CA GLU A 29 -14.58 -10.50 24.09
C GLU A 29 -14.09 -9.03 24.20
N ASN A 30 -14.06 -8.46 25.40
CA ASN A 30 -13.07 -7.44 25.69
C ASN A 30 -11.76 -8.15 26.01
N ASN A 31 -11.02 -8.50 24.96
CA ASN A 31 -9.55 -8.48 24.90
C ASN A 31 -9.11 -8.89 23.49
N ASN A 32 -9.41 -8.05 22.49
CA ASN A 32 -8.43 -7.83 21.43
C ASN A 32 -7.23 -7.13 22.08
N LEU A 33 -6.43 -7.90 22.82
CA LEU A 33 -5.01 -7.60 22.98
C LEU A 33 -4.44 -7.69 21.57
N ILE A 34 -4.51 -6.56 20.86
CA ILE A 34 -3.52 -6.25 19.85
C ILE A 34 -2.22 -6.32 20.64
N LEU A 35 -1.54 -7.47 20.54
CA LEU A 35 -0.17 -7.57 20.96
C LEU A 35 0.53 -6.54 20.06
N GLU A 36 0.75 -5.33 20.56
CA GLU A 36 1.80 -4.48 20.05
C GLU A 36 3.07 -5.28 20.30
N GLU A 37 3.41 -6.12 19.31
CA GLU A 37 4.68 -6.79 19.22
C GLU A 37 5.71 -5.70 19.47
N GLU A 38 6.39 -5.78 20.61
CA GLU A 38 7.38 -4.81 21.04
C GLU A 38 8.35 -4.63 19.88
N MET A 39 8.16 -3.53 19.13
CA MET A 39 8.88 -3.33 17.89
C MET A 39 10.31 -3.08 18.28
N ALA A 40 11.15 -4.10 18.13
CA ALA A 40 12.59 -3.97 18.24
C ALA A 40 13.03 -2.67 17.53
N PRO A 41 13.95 -1.89 18.12
CA PRO A 41 14.27 -0.54 17.65
C PRO A 41 14.46 -0.51 16.13
N ARG A 42 13.51 0.14 15.44
CA ARG A 42 13.40 0.13 13.98
C ARG A 42 14.44 1.07 13.39
N ALA A 43 15.63 0.54 13.13
CA ALA A 43 16.67 1.29 12.44
C ALA A 43 16.23 1.62 11.01
N LEU A 44 16.51 2.85 10.58
CA LEU A 44 16.46 3.21 9.17
C LEU A 44 17.84 2.96 8.58
N ILE A 45 17.91 2.06 7.60
CA ILE A 45 19.14 1.72 6.89
C ILE A 45 19.14 2.52 5.60
N THR A 46 20.23 3.26 5.34
CA THR A 46 20.42 3.99 4.09
C THR A 46 21.52 3.30 3.28
N ASN A 47 21.16 2.73 2.14
CA ASN A 47 22.12 2.24 1.15
C ASN A 47 22.43 3.40 0.19
N VAL A 48 23.69 3.85 0.20
CA VAL A 48 24.13 5.04 -0.56
C VAL A 48 24.64 4.68 -1.95
N ASN A 49 24.38 5.55 -2.93
CA ASN A 49 24.82 5.42 -4.32
C ASN A 49 24.51 4.04 -4.95
N VAL A 50 23.33 3.48 -4.67
CA VAL A 50 22.87 2.25 -5.31
C VAL A 50 22.68 2.53 -6.79
N LYS A 51 23.38 1.77 -7.63
CA LYS A 51 23.32 1.91 -9.10
C LYS A 51 22.40 0.86 -9.69
N LYS A 52 21.46 1.28 -10.51
CA LYS A 52 20.58 0.40 -11.27
C LYS A 52 20.51 0.86 -12.71
N ARG A 53 20.51 -0.13 -13.61
CA ARG A 53 20.24 0.13 -15.02
C ARG A 53 18.74 0.24 -15.24
N SER A 54 18.39 1.06 -16.21
CA SER A 54 17.02 1.18 -16.67
C SER A 54 16.57 -0.08 -17.42
N GLU A 55 15.26 -0.23 -17.64
CA GLU A 55 14.68 -1.40 -18.29
C GLU A 55 15.22 -1.61 -19.71
N SER A 56 15.47 -0.53 -20.46
CA SER A 56 16.13 -0.63 -21.77
C SER A 56 17.62 -0.98 -21.69
N GLY A 57 18.25 -0.73 -20.54
CA GLY A 57 19.69 -0.86 -20.31
C GLY A 57 20.53 0.32 -20.81
N ASP A 58 19.92 1.36 -21.39
CA ASP A 58 20.63 2.51 -21.96
C ASP A 58 21.06 3.54 -20.90
N PHE A 59 20.44 3.55 -19.72
CA PHE A 59 20.76 4.47 -18.64
C PHE A 59 21.16 3.71 -17.37
N GLU A 60 22.05 4.32 -16.59
CA GLU A 60 22.31 3.91 -15.21
C GLU A 60 22.02 5.09 -14.30
N VAL A 61 21.17 4.89 -13.30
CA VAL A 61 20.85 5.89 -12.28
C VAL A 61 21.46 5.43 -10.97
N LYS A 62 21.98 6.38 -10.20
CA LYS A 62 22.36 6.18 -8.81
C LYS A 62 21.38 6.91 -7.89
N ALA A 63 21.02 6.27 -6.78
CA ALA A 63 20.18 6.86 -5.75
C ALA A 63 20.55 6.29 -4.36
N ASP A 64 20.18 7.02 -3.31
CA ASP A 64 20.22 6.53 -1.94
C ASP A 64 18.86 5.95 -1.58
N ILE A 65 18.85 4.71 -1.09
CA ILE A 65 17.63 3.97 -0.73
C ILE A 65 17.54 3.87 0.79
N VAL A 66 16.47 4.41 1.37
CA VAL A 66 16.22 4.33 2.81
C VAL A 66 15.18 3.25 3.07
N THR A 67 15.58 2.23 3.81
CA THR A 67 14.75 1.08 4.17
C THR A 67 14.50 1.06 5.67
N ASN A 68 13.26 0.80 6.09
CA ASN A 68 12.95 0.49 7.48
C ASN A 68 13.26 -0.98 7.73
N ASP A 69 14.20 -1.29 8.62
CA ASP A 69 14.68 -2.65 8.83
C ASP A 69 13.62 -3.57 9.45
N GLY A 70 12.71 -2.99 10.26
CA GLY A 70 11.62 -3.74 10.88
C GLY A 70 10.54 -4.18 9.88
N THR A 71 10.28 -3.38 8.84
CA THR A 71 9.25 -3.70 7.83
C THR A 71 9.83 -4.19 6.51
N ARG A 72 11.14 -4.06 6.30
CA ARG A 72 11.83 -4.31 5.02
C ARG A 72 11.22 -3.53 3.85
N ARG A 73 10.71 -2.33 4.14
CA ARG A 73 10.08 -1.45 3.14
C ARG A 73 10.92 -0.22 2.88
N ILE A 74 10.95 0.23 1.63
CA ILE A 74 11.49 1.53 1.24
C ILE A 74 10.58 2.60 1.83
N ILE A 75 11.17 3.56 2.55
CA ILE A 75 10.45 4.71 3.12
C ILE A 75 10.85 6.03 2.47
N ASP A 76 12.01 6.08 1.80
CA ASP A 76 12.53 7.27 1.14
C ASP A 76 13.55 6.86 0.05
N ILE A 77 13.60 7.65 -1.03
CA ILE A 77 14.57 7.56 -2.11
C ILE A 77 15.07 8.97 -2.41
N LYS A 78 16.39 9.17 -2.42
CA LYS A 78 16.98 10.51 -2.54
C LYS A 78 18.31 10.51 -3.26
N ASN A 79 18.87 11.70 -3.48
CA ASN A 79 20.15 11.91 -4.16
C ASN A 79 20.20 11.24 -5.55
N ILE A 80 19.06 11.24 -6.23
CA ILE A 80 18.86 10.62 -7.55
C ILE A 80 19.67 11.40 -8.60
N SER A 81 20.50 10.69 -9.35
CA SER A 81 21.29 11.27 -10.45
C SER A 81 21.71 10.21 -11.45
N LEU A 82 22.04 10.63 -12.67
CA LEU A 82 22.64 9.73 -13.66
C LEU A 82 24.04 9.29 -13.20
N SER A 83 24.34 8.01 -13.41
CA SER A 83 25.64 7.40 -13.21
C SER A 83 26.33 7.26 -14.57
N GLY A 84 26.88 8.37 -15.05
CA GLY A 84 27.53 8.47 -16.35
C GLY A 84 26.63 9.05 -17.44
N TRP A 85 27.23 9.31 -18.61
CA TRP A 85 26.54 9.85 -19.77
C TRP A 85 26.30 8.76 -20.80
N PRO A 86 25.06 8.60 -21.30
CA PRO A 86 24.78 7.70 -22.41
C PRO A 86 25.44 8.23 -23.68
N SER A 87 26.50 7.56 -24.13
CA SER A 87 27.30 7.94 -25.31
C SER A 87 26.50 7.99 -26.62
N LYS A 88 25.32 7.39 -26.67
CA LYS A 88 24.42 7.38 -27.85
C LYS A 88 23.45 8.57 -27.91
N LEU A 89 23.40 9.40 -26.86
CA LEU A 89 22.42 10.49 -26.72
C LEU A 89 23.13 11.84 -26.52
N ASP A 90 24.17 12.09 -27.31
CA ASP A 90 24.98 13.30 -27.18
C ASP A 90 24.15 14.55 -27.50
N GLY A 91 24.22 15.58 -26.65
CA GLY A 91 23.44 16.81 -26.78
C GLY A 91 21.95 16.71 -26.41
N VAL A 92 21.50 15.59 -25.83
CA VAL A 92 20.10 15.38 -25.42
C VAL A 92 19.86 15.87 -23.99
N GLN A 93 18.75 16.60 -23.78
CA GLN A 93 18.26 16.90 -22.44
C GLN A 93 17.64 15.65 -21.81
N ILE A 94 18.18 15.25 -20.66
CA ILE A 94 17.66 14.15 -19.84
C ILE A 94 17.10 14.73 -18.55
N ILE A 95 15.90 14.30 -18.17
CA ILE A 95 15.20 14.72 -16.94
C ILE A 95 14.91 13.47 -16.12
N LEU A 96 15.24 13.51 -14.83
CA LEU A 96 14.93 12.44 -13.87
C LEU A 96 13.77 12.89 -12.97
N SER A 97 12.87 11.97 -12.66
CA SER A 97 11.86 12.20 -11.61
C SER A 97 12.49 12.20 -10.21
N SER A 98 11.74 12.69 -9.22
CA SER A 98 12.14 12.68 -7.80
C SER A 98 12.09 11.29 -7.14
N GLY A 99 11.78 10.23 -7.89
CA GLY A 99 11.52 8.91 -7.35
C GLY A 99 10.10 8.78 -6.77
N GLU A 100 9.46 7.64 -6.99
CA GLU A 100 8.14 7.32 -6.45
C GLU A 100 8.16 5.94 -5.80
N ILE A 101 7.55 5.83 -4.62
CA ILE A 101 7.53 4.60 -3.83
C ILE A 101 6.19 3.90 -4.03
N TRP A 102 6.23 2.62 -4.36
CA TRP A 102 5.06 1.84 -4.74
C TRP A 102 4.78 0.71 -3.77
N SER A 103 3.52 0.25 -3.80
CA SER A 103 3.08 -0.94 -3.08
C SER A 103 3.46 -0.94 -1.59
N ASN A 104 3.32 0.21 -0.91
CA ASN A 104 3.72 0.35 0.49
C ASN A 104 5.22 0.05 0.74
N GLY A 105 6.08 0.47 -0.20
CA GLY A 105 7.53 0.37 -0.07
C GLY A 105 8.14 -0.95 -0.51
N GLU A 106 7.45 -1.77 -1.32
CA GLU A 106 8.08 -2.98 -1.88
C GLU A 106 9.11 -2.63 -2.97
N TYR A 107 8.92 -1.51 -3.66
CA TYR A 107 9.86 -0.99 -4.65
C TYR A 107 9.68 0.51 -4.82
N ALA A 108 10.68 1.15 -5.42
CA ALA A 108 10.63 2.54 -5.85
C ALA A 108 11.06 2.64 -7.31
N THR A 109 10.48 3.58 -8.06
CA THR A 109 10.86 3.81 -9.45
C THR A 109 11.37 5.23 -9.67
N VAL A 110 12.33 5.37 -10.58
CA VAL A 110 12.77 6.66 -11.12
C VAL A 110 12.47 6.66 -12.61
N ILE A 111 11.73 7.67 -13.07
CA ILE A 111 11.40 7.84 -14.49
C ILE A 111 12.45 8.74 -15.12
N ILE A 112 12.99 8.31 -16.24
CA ILE A 112 13.93 9.03 -17.09
C ILE A 112 13.15 9.50 -18.32
N SER A 113 13.06 10.81 -18.52
CA SER A 113 12.48 11.40 -19.74
C SER A 113 13.59 12.00 -20.59
N TYR A 114 13.62 11.68 -21.88
CA TYR A 114 14.65 12.16 -22.81
C TYR A 114 14.12 12.31 -24.24
N TRP A 115 14.82 13.10 -25.05
CA TRP A 115 14.47 13.32 -26.46
C TRP A 115 15.43 12.59 -27.39
N TYR A 116 14.91 11.79 -28.31
CA TYR A 116 15.73 11.11 -29.31
C TYR A 116 15.03 11.12 -30.67
N ASN A 117 15.75 11.52 -31.72
CA ASN A 117 15.23 11.66 -33.09
C ASN A 117 13.91 12.47 -33.16
N GLY A 118 13.83 13.57 -32.41
CA GLY A 118 12.66 14.45 -32.37
C GLY A 118 11.44 13.85 -31.64
N LYS A 119 11.59 12.73 -30.94
CA LYS A 119 10.54 12.10 -30.13
C LYS A 119 10.91 12.13 -28.66
N GLN A 120 9.92 12.39 -27.82
CA GLN A 120 10.05 12.20 -26.38
C GLN A 120 9.92 10.71 -26.06
N ASN A 121 10.86 10.18 -25.28
CA ASN A 121 10.89 8.81 -24.82
C ASN A 121 11.00 8.78 -23.30
N THR A 122 10.59 7.66 -22.71
CA THR A 122 10.71 7.41 -21.29
C THR A 122 11.37 6.08 -21.03
N ASP A 123 12.12 6.00 -19.94
CA ASP A 123 12.67 4.76 -19.42
C ASP A 123 12.54 4.75 -17.89
N ILE A 124 12.61 3.57 -17.29
CA ILE A 124 12.32 3.38 -15.88
C ILE A 124 13.47 2.63 -15.22
N VAL A 125 13.84 3.08 -14.03
CA VAL A 125 14.76 2.35 -13.14
C VAL A 125 13.99 1.96 -11.89
N THR A 126 14.06 0.69 -11.53
CA THR A 126 13.40 0.14 -10.33
C THR A 126 14.43 -0.22 -9.27
N TYR A 127 14.12 0.13 -8.03
CA TYR A 127 14.92 -0.17 -6.84
C TYR A 127 14.10 -0.99 -5.86
N TYR A 128 14.74 -1.97 -5.22
CA TYR A 128 14.15 -2.75 -4.15
C TYR A 128 14.77 -2.39 -2.79
N PRO A 129 14.12 -2.78 -1.68
CA PRO A 129 14.67 -2.63 -0.33
C PRO A 129 16.12 -3.08 -0.24
N TYR A 130 16.91 -2.35 0.57
CA TYR A 130 18.36 -2.57 0.73
C TYR A 130 19.19 -2.35 -0.55
N GLY A 131 18.61 -1.76 -1.61
CA GLY A 131 19.31 -1.47 -2.86
C GLY A 131 19.43 -2.66 -3.83
N ASN A 132 18.64 -3.71 -3.60
CA ASN A 132 18.56 -4.86 -4.50
C ASN A 132 17.85 -4.56 -5.82
#